data_AF-A0A4Z0J8S0-F1
#
_entry.id   AF-A0A4Z0J8S0-F1
#
_cell.length_a   1.000
_cell.length_b   1.000
_cell.length_c   1.000
_cell.angle_alpha   90.00
_cell.angle_beta   90.00
_cell.angle_gamma   90.00
#
_symmetry.space_group_name_H-M   'P 1'
#
loop_
_entity.id
_entity.type
_entity.pdbx_description
1 polymer ?
#
loop_
_entity_poly.entity_id
_entity_poly.type
_entity_poly.pdbx_seq_one_letter_code
_entity_poly.pdbx_strand_id
1 'polypeptide(L)'
;DSLESLEHVDKGLLEKYSPAEQQTITRAVKDLRTIIAVKQVIQTQYHEVLKRAFPNGDLDDLSLVRQEQAYTAVMYYDPTLKPLKVETMAQWQENPPRVFSTQEHQLGLAYLSGQLSLDQLENHHLQRVLKHDGTKQLFLGECKVDPTIKNSQIEKIQKQLKEQQAKDDQYRKSQLAHYQPLNYKPVSPNYYLKTAFSDAIMTVLYARDEDYQRQRQAQGLKETEWEMAKKQRQHQTRNRHEDGGMHL
;
A
#
# COMPACT_ATOMS: atom_id res chain seq x y z
N ASP A 1 4.06 -14.41 25.12
CA ASP A 1 5.52 -14.25 25.32
C ASP A 1 6.03 -13.10 24.48
N SER A 2 6.23 -11.93 25.10
CA SER A 2 6.74 -10.72 24.44
C SER A 2 8.27 -10.72 24.46
N LEU A 3 8.90 -10.17 23.41
CA LEU A 3 10.37 -10.05 23.29
C LEU A 3 11.02 -9.15 24.36
N GLU A 4 10.24 -8.47 25.20
CA GLU A 4 10.72 -7.79 26.41
C GLU A 4 11.36 -8.80 27.38
N SER A 5 10.89 -10.06 27.40
CA SER A 5 11.51 -11.13 28.20
C SER A 5 12.92 -11.51 27.74
N LEU A 6 13.38 -11.01 26.58
CA LEU A 6 14.73 -11.22 26.11
C LEU A 6 15.69 -10.10 26.52
N GLU A 7 15.23 -9.00 27.14
CA GLU A 7 16.11 -7.95 27.70
C GLU A 7 17.17 -8.54 28.63
N HIS A 8 16.76 -9.57 29.38
CA HIS A 8 17.62 -10.41 30.19
C HIS A 8 17.60 -11.81 29.62
N VAL A 9 18.44 -12.06 28.61
CA VAL A 9 18.94 -13.44 28.44
C VAL A 9 19.73 -13.73 29.71
N ASP A 10 19.06 -14.31 30.71
CA ASP A 10 19.69 -14.72 31.96
C ASP A 10 20.93 -15.51 31.60
N LYS A 11 22.07 -15.13 32.19
CA LYS A 11 23.38 -15.74 31.90
C LYS A 11 23.35 -17.28 32.00
N GLY A 12 22.40 -17.87 32.73
CA GLY A 12 22.19 -19.31 32.87
C GLY A 12 21.41 -20.00 31.74
N LEU A 13 20.65 -19.28 30.91
CA LEU A 13 19.77 -19.90 29.90
C LEU A 13 20.55 -20.49 28.71
N LEU A 14 21.76 -20.00 28.47
CA LEU A 14 22.61 -20.42 27.34
C LEU A 14 23.76 -21.35 27.73
N GLU A 15 23.91 -21.74 29.01
CA GLU A 15 25.03 -22.57 29.50
C GLU A 15 25.15 -23.93 28.81
N LYS A 16 24.06 -24.44 28.23
CA LYS A 16 24.02 -25.69 27.47
C LYS A 16 24.64 -25.60 26.07
N TYR A 17 24.90 -24.38 25.59
CA TYR A 17 25.46 -24.13 24.26
C TYR A 17 26.95 -23.80 24.36
N SER A 18 27.73 -24.22 23.36
CA SER A 18 29.14 -23.87 23.27
C SER A 18 29.34 -22.34 23.12
N PRO A 19 30.51 -21.79 23.49
CA PRO A 19 30.78 -20.36 23.35
C PRO A 19 30.52 -19.80 21.94
N ALA A 20 30.80 -20.59 20.90
CA ALA A 20 30.54 -20.20 19.51
C ALA A 20 29.03 -20.12 19.19
N GLU A 21 28.24 -21.07 19.69
CA GLU A 21 26.78 -21.07 19.57
C GLU A 21 26.17 -19.91 20.37
N GLN A 22 26.64 -19.66 21.59
CA GLN A 22 26.20 -18.52 22.41
C GLN A 22 26.45 -17.18 21.71
N GLN A 23 27.61 -17.02 21.08
CA GLN A 23 27.95 -15.82 20.31
C GLN A 23 27.04 -15.65 19.09
N THR A 24 26.72 -16.75 18.40
CA THR A 24 25.80 -16.75 17.24
C THR A 24 24.38 -16.36 17.67
N ILE A 25 23.86 -16.96 18.74
CA ILE A 25 22.55 -16.66 19.32
C ILE A 25 22.49 -15.18 19.74
N THR A 26 23.51 -14.70 20.43
CA THR A 26 23.56 -13.29 20.89
C THR A 26 23.54 -12.31 19.73
N ARG A 27 24.25 -12.60 18.63
CA ARG A 27 24.21 -11.76 17.41
C ARG A 27 22.82 -11.78 16.77
N ALA A 28 22.23 -12.96 16.59
CA ALA A 28 20.89 -13.08 16.02
C ALA A 28 19.83 -12.32 16.84
N VAL A 29 19.89 -12.38 18.18
CA VAL A 29 18.99 -11.62 19.06
C VAL A 29 19.17 -10.10 18.88
N LYS A 30 20.41 -9.61 18.75
CA LYS A 30 20.68 -8.19 18.48
C LYS A 30 20.14 -7.74 17.12
N ASP A 31 20.31 -8.57 16.09
CA ASP A 31 19.80 -8.28 14.75
C ASP A 31 18.27 -8.21 14.75
N LEU A 32 17.60 -9.16 15.43
CA LEU A 32 16.15 -9.14 15.60
C LEU A 32 15.64 -7.89 16.33
N ARG A 33 16.32 -7.45 17.40
CA ARG A 33 15.98 -6.21 18.10
C ARG A 33 16.10 -4.99 17.19
N THR A 34 17.15 -4.94 16.38
CA THR A 34 17.36 -3.85 15.41
C THR A 34 16.23 -3.82 14.38
N ILE A 35 15.84 -4.98 13.84
CA ILE A 35 14.72 -5.11 12.89
C ILE A 35 13.41 -4.64 13.54
N ILE A 36 13.15 -5.03 14.78
CA ILE A 36 11.94 -4.61 15.53
C ILE A 36 11.92 -3.09 15.72
N ALA A 37 13.04 -2.49 16.15
CA ALA A 37 13.13 -1.04 16.33
C ALA A 37 12.89 -0.28 15.02
N VAL A 38 13.50 -0.73 13.91
CA VAL A 38 13.27 -0.15 12.58
C VAL A 38 11.80 -0.29 12.18
N LYS A 39 11.19 -1.46 12.40
CA LYS A 39 9.77 -1.68 12.11
C LYS A 39 8.87 -0.74 12.92
N GLN A 40 9.18 -0.51 14.20
CA GLN A 40 8.44 0.41 15.07
C GLN A 40 8.57 1.87 14.58
N VAL A 41 9.76 2.30 14.15
CA VAL A 41 9.96 3.64 13.58
C VAL A 41 9.12 3.81 12.31
N ILE A 42 9.14 2.82 11.40
CA ILE A 42 8.35 2.84 10.16
C ILE A 42 6.85 2.88 10.48
N GLN A 43 6.40 2.02 11.39
CA GLN A 43 5.00 1.99 11.83
C GLN A 43 4.57 3.33 12.42
N THR A 44 5.40 3.95 13.27
CA THR A 44 5.14 5.27 13.84
C THR A 44 5.00 6.31 12.74
N GLN A 45 5.91 6.33 11.76
CA GLN A 45 5.85 7.27 10.65
C GLN A 45 4.57 7.11 9.81
N TYR A 46 4.18 5.88 9.47
CA TYR A 46 2.95 5.63 8.73
C TYR A 46 1.73 6.03 9.54
N HIS A 47 1.69 5.65 10.82
CA HIS A 47 0.58 5.96 11.71
C HIS A 47 0.39 7.48 11.87
N GLU A 48 1.46 8.25 12.07
CA GLU A 48 1.40 9.71 12.20
C GLU A 48 0.83 10.39 10.95
N VAL A 49 1.25 9.94 9.76
CA VAL A 49 0.76 10.50 8.50
C VAL A 49 -0.70 10.09 8.27
N LEU A 50 -1.02 8.80 8.44
CA LEU A 50 -2.37 8.29 8.23
C LEU A 50 -3.37 8.86 9.23
N LYS A 51 -2.98 9.15 10.47
CA LYS A 51 -3.85 9.74 11.48
C LYS A 51 -4.22 11.19 11.18
N ARG A 52 -3.35 11.92 10.46
CA ARG A 52 -3.67 13.27 9.95
C ARG A 52 -4.64 13.22 8.78
N ALA A 53 -4.42 12.28 7.86
CA ALA A 53 -5.28 12.08 6.70
C ALA A 53 -6.65 11.46 7.06
N PHE A 54 -6.68 10.58 8.05
CA PHE A 54 -7.85 9.81 8.48
C PHE A 54 -8.00 9.88 10.02
N PRO A 55 -8.41 11.04 10.57
CA PRO A 55 -8.46 11.25 12.03
C PRO A 55 -9.46 10.34 12.75
N ASN A 56 -10.47 9.84 12.03
CA ASN A 56 -11.50 8.95 12.55
C ASN A 56 -11.17 7.45 12.33
N GLY A 57 -9.98 7.14 11.81
CA GLY A 57 -9.57 5.77 11.52
C GLY A 57 -9.06 5.00 12.73
N ASP A 58 -9.22 3.69 12.70
CA ASP A 58 -8.65 2.76 13.70
C ASP A 58 -7.43 2.02 13.14
N LEU A 59 -6.33 2.75 12.97
CA LEU A 59 -5.16 2.27 12.22
C LEU A 59 -4.48 1.04 12.81
N ASP A 60 -4.73 0.72 14.09
CA ASP A 60 -4.13 -0.41 14.78
C ASP A 60 -4.64 -1.76 14.22
N ASP A 61 -5.82 -1.77 13.59
CA ASP A 61 -6.38 -2.94 12.90
C ASP A 61 -5.78 -3.16 11.50
N LEU A 62 -4.97 -2.22 10.99
CA LEU A 62 -4.29 -2.38 9.71
C LEU A 62 -2.92 -3.04 9.88
N SER A 63 -2.67 -4.10 9.09
CA SER A 63 -1.32 -4.65 8.96
C SER A 63 -0.36 -3.61 8.39
N LEU A 64 0.94 -3.72 8.73
CA LEU A 64 1.96 -2.77 8.27
C LEU A 64 1.99 -2.60 6.74
N VAL A 65 1.74 -3.67 5.98
CA VAL A 65 1.67 -3.62 4.51
C VAL A 65 0.49 -2.77 4.03
N ARG A 66 -0.67 -2.87 4.69
CA ARG A 66 -1.84 -2.04 4.36
C ARG A 66 -1.61 -0.58 4.75
N GLN A 67 -0.95 -0.35 5.88
CA GLN A 67 -0.53 1.00 6.27
C GLN A 67 0.44 1.60 5.25
N GLU A 68 1.44 0.85 4.77
CA GLU A 68 2.36 1.30 3.72
C GLU A 68 1.61 1.65 2.43
N GLN A 69 0.64 0.84 2.02
CA GLN A 69 -0.16 1.08 0.81
C GLN A 69 -0.97 2.37 0.91
N ALA A 70 -1.70 2.56 2.01
CA ALA A 70 -2.45 3.77 2.27
C ALA A 70 -1.51 4.99 2.39
N TYR A 71 -0.41 4.85 3.14
CA TYR A 71 0.60 5.90 3.32
C TYR A 71 1.17 6.35 1.98
N THR A 72 1.56 5.41 1.13
CA THR A 72 2.15 5.70 -0.18
C THR A 72 1.15 6.42 -1.09
N ALA A 73 -0.13 6.01 -1.07
CA ALA A 73 -1.18 6.71 -1.81
C ALA A 73 -1.36 8.15 -1.29
N VAL A 74 -1.51 8.34 0.03
CA VAL A 74 -1.66 9.67 0.64
C VAL A 74 -0.47 10.55 0.31
N MET A 75 0.76 10.06 0.51
CA MET A 75 1.98 10.81 0.24
C MET A 75 2.17 11.14 -1.23
N TYR A 76 1.54 10.40 -2.16
CA TYR A 76 1.58 10.68 -3.59
C TYR A 76 0.53 11.73 -3.99
N TYR A 77 -0.73 11.55 -3.56
CA TYR A 77 -1.87 12.32 -4.05
C TYR A 77 -2.23 13.55 -3.21
N ASP A 78 -2.03 13.53 -1.90
CA ASP A 78 -2.23 14.69 -1.02
C ASP A 78 -1.12 14.79 0.04
N PRO A 79 0.07 15.29 -0.34
CA PRO A 79 1.18 15.46 0.60
C PRO A 79 0.92 16.58 1.63
N THR A 80 -0.19 17.33 1.54
CA THR A 80 -0.55 18.36 2.52
C THR A 80 -1.19 17.77 3.77
N LEU A 81 -1.61 16.50 3.71
CA LEU A 81 -2.17 15.73 4.83
C LEU A 81 -3.41 16.38 5.44
N LYS A 82 -4.25 16.99 4.61
CA LYS A 82 -5.58 17.43 5.04
C LYS A 82 -6.44 16.20 5.32
N PRO A 83 -7.40 16.27 6.26
CA PRO A 83 -8.36 15.20 6.46
C PRO A 83 -9.07 14.86 5.15
N LEU A 84 -8.92 13.62 4.70
CA LEU A 84 -9.46 13.09 3.45
C LEU A 84 -10.88 12.58 3.69
N LYS A 85 -11.82 13.04 2.86
CA LYS A 85 -13.21 12.60 2.95
C LYS A 85 -13.43 11.31 2.18
N VAL A 86 -14.46 10.56 2.57
CA VAL A 86 -14.87 9.32 1.90
C VAL A 86 -15.13 9.56 0.41
N GLU A 87 -15.79 10.67 0.05
CA GLU A 87 -16.11 10.99 -1.34
C GLU A 87 -14.83 11.24 -2.16
N THR A 88 -13.80 11.82 -1.55
CA THR A 88 -12.48 11.99 -2.20
C THR A 88 -11.85 10.64 -2.49
N MET A 89 -11.92 9.68 -1.56
CA MET A 89 -11.38 8.33 -1.77
C MET A 89 -12.13 7.59 -2.87
N ALA A 90 -13.46 7.65 -2.86
CA ALA A 90 -14.29 7.08 -3.93
C ALA A 90 -13.92 7.69 -5.30
N GLN A 91 -13.74 9.02 -5.36
CA GLN A 91 -13.30 9.68 -6.58
C GLN A 91 -11.92 9.20 -7.05
N TRP A 92 -10.96 9.05 -6.14
CA TRP A 92 -9.62 8.57 -6.47
C TRP A 92 -9.66 7.12 -7.00
N GLN A 93 -10.47 6.25 -6.40
CA GLN A 93 -10.60 4.85 -6.84
C GLN A 93 -11.23 4.71 -8.23
N GLU A 94 -12.21 5.56 -8.55
CA GLU A 94 -12.86 5.58 -9.86
C GLU A 94 -11.96 6.24 -10.91
N ASN A 95 -11.54 7.48 -10.63
CA ASN A 95 -10.75 8.31 -11.52
C ASN A 95 -9.53 8.88 -10.76
N PRO A 96 -8.40 8.14 -10.75
CA PRO A 96 -7.18 8.60 -10.11
C PRO A 96 -6.81 10.00 -10.60
N PRO A 97 -6.60 10.97 -9.69
CA PRO A 97 -6.25 12.32 -10.10
C PRO A 97 -4.84 12.33 -10.68
N ARG A 98 -4.62 13.24 -11.63
CA ARG A 98 -3.30 13.52 -12.17
C ARG A 98 -2.55 14.42 -11.18
N VAL A 99 -1.39 13.98 -10.71
CA VAL A 99 -0.56 14.69 -9.73
C VAL A 99 0.46 15.59 -10.41
N PHE A 100 1.02 15.15 -11.54
CA PHE A 100 2.09 15.87 -12.23
C PHE A 100 1.70 16.28 -13.65
N SER A 101 2.12 17.47 -14.04
CA SER A 101 1.98 17.97 -15.42
C SER A 101 2.83 17.15 -16.39
N THR A 102 2.56 17.31 -17.69
CA THR A 102 3.33 16.59 -18.73
C THR A 102 4.81 16.99 -18.71
N GLN A 103 5.10 18.26 -18.40
CA GLN A 103 6.47 18.74 -18.26
C GLN A 103 7.16 18.05 -17.07
N GLU A 104 6.49 17.95 -15.93
CA GLU A 104 7.03 17.27 -14.74
C GLU A 104 7.20 15.76 -14.96
N HIS A 105 6.30 15.12 -15.73
CA HIS A 105 6.51 13.76 -16.17
C HIS A 105 7.79 13.60 -16.98
N GLN A 106 8.02 14.47 -17.97
CA GLN A 106 9.23 14.44 -18.80
C GLN A 106 10.49 14.65 -17.95
N LEU A 107 10.48 15.61 -17.04
CA LEU A 107 11.59 15.87 -16.12
C LEU A 107 11.86 14.69 -15.18
N GLY A 108 10.81 14.10 -14.61
CA GLY A 108 10.95 12.92 -13.75
C GLY A 108 11.45 11.70 -14.53
N LEU A 109 11.02 11.49 -15.77
CA LEU A 109 11.55 10.42 -16.64
C LEU A 109 13.01 10.68 -17.03
N ALA A 110 13.41 11.94 -17.26
CA ALA A 110 14.80 12.32 -17.51
C ALA A 110 15.69 12.09 -16.27
N TYR A 111 15.17 12.35 -15.07
CA TYR A 111 15.85 11.98 -13.83
C TYR A 111 16.03 10.46 -13.72
N LEU A 112 14.95 9.68 -13.92
CA LEU A 112 14.98 8.23 -13.78
C LEU A 112 15.84 7.53 -14.85
N SER A 113 16.06 8.15 -16.01
CA SER A 113 16.98 7.67 -17.05
C SER A 113 18.45 8.05 -16.78
N GLY A 114 18.71 8.92 -15.79
CA GLY A 114 20.04 9.42 -15.45
C GLY A 114 20.50 10.63 -16.29
N GLN A 115 19.59 11.27 -17.05
CA GLN A 115 19.88 12.45 -17.86
C GLN A 115 19.88 13.75 -17.05
N LEU A 116 19.24 13.74 -15.89
CA LEU A 116 19.06 14.90 -15.01
C LEU A 116 19.33 14.47 -13.56
N SER A 117 19.93 15.35 -12.76
CA SER A 117 20.12 15.12 -11.32
C SER A 117 18.92 15.61 -10.51
N LEU A 118 18.72 15.04 -9.32
CA LEU A 118 17.51 15.28 -8.54
C LEU A 118 17.34 16.74 -8.11
N ASP A 119 18.44 17.43 -7.84
CA ASP A 119 18.51 18.84 -7.46
C ASP A 119 18.14 19.81 -8.59
N GLN A 120 18.15 19.34 -9.84
CA GLN A 120 17.70 20.11 -11.01
C GLN A 120 16.18 20.09 -11.18
N LEU A 121 15.44 19.32 -10.38
CA LEU A 121 13.97 19.33 -10.39
C LEU A 121 13.45 20.46 -9.49
N GLU A 122 12.73 21.44 -10.03
CA GLU A 122 12.19 22.54 -9.22
C GLU A 122 11.08 22.07 -8.26
N ASN A 123 10.23 21.12 -8.69
CA ASN A 123 9.13 20.64 -7.87
C ASN A 123 9.62 19.71 -6.75
N HIS A 124 9.57 20.19 -5.50
CA HIS A 124 9.93 19.41 -4.32
C HIS A 124 9.06 18.18 -4.07
N HIS A 125 7.78 18.20 -4.46
CA HIS A 125 6.92 17.02 -4.39
C HIS A 125 7.38 15.94 -5.37
N LEU A 126 7.71 16.33 -6.60
CA LEU A 126 8.29 15.41 -7.58
C LEU A 126 9.61 14.81 -7.08
N GLN A 127 10.49 15.64 -6.51
CA GLN A 127 11.74 15.13 -5.91
C GLN A 127 11.46 14.06 -4.84
N ARG A 128 10.49 14.31 -3.94
CA ARG A 128 10.12 13.37 -2.87
C ARG A 128 9.57 12.07 -3.45
N VAL A 129 8.66 12.16 -4.42
CA VAL A 129 8.06 11.00 -5.09
C VAL A 129 9.11 10.11 -5.75
N LEU A 130 10.15 10.71 -6.35
CA LEU A 130 11.20 9.97 -7.04
C LEU A 130 12.25 9.35 -6.11
N LYS A 131 12.34 9.81 -4.84
CA LYS A 131 13.25 9.23 -3.83
C LYS A 131 12.76 7.90 -3.26
N HIS A 132 11.46 7.64 -3.25
CA HIS A 132 10.88 6.44 -2.63
C HIS A 132 10.32 5.51 -3.70
N ASP A 133 10.63 4.21 -3.60
CA ASP A 133 10.30 3.25 -4.65
C ASP A 133 8.80 3.04 -4.84
N GLY A 134 8.01 3.03 -3.76
CA GLY A 134 6.55 2.91 -3.84
C GLY A 134 5.91 4.06 -4.63
N THR A 135 6.23 5.31 -4.28
CA THR A 135 5.72 6.50 -4.99
C THR A 135 6.30 6.63 -6.40
N LYS A 136 7.53 6.17 -6.63
CA LYS A 136 8.15 6.11 -7.96
C LYS A 136 7.40 5.16 -8.90
N GLN A 137 6.89 4.03 -8.40
CA GLN A 137 6.05 3.15 -9.22
C GLN A 137 4.71 3.80 -9.59
N LEU A 138 4.09 4.55 -8.66
CA LEU A 138 2.89 5.34 -8.96
C LEU A 138 3.16 6.41 -10.02
N PHE A 139 4.28 7.13 -9.92
CA PHE A 139 4.71 8.10 -10.93
C PHE A 139 4.86 7.48 -12.32
N LEU A 140 5.58 6.35 -12.41
CA LEU A 140 5.73 5.63 -13.68
C LEU A 140 4.38 5.13 -14.21
N GLY A 141 3.47 4.75 -13.32
CA GLY A 141 2.10 4.38 -13.65
C GLY A 141 1.28 5.55 -14.21
N GLU A 142 1.38 6.74 -13.60
CA GLU A 142 0.73 7.97 -14.09
C GLU A 142 1.28 8.39 -15.45
N CYS A 143 2.60 8.33 -15.64
CA CYS A 143 3.25 8.60 -16.94
C CYS A 143 2.72 7.70 -18.08
N LYS A 144 2.33 6.45 -17.80
CA LYS A 144 1.75 5.54 -18.81
C LYS A 144 0.35 5.95 -19.28
N VAL A 145 -0.33 6.76 -18.48
CA VAL A 145 -1.67 7.29 -18.80
C VAL A 145 -1.57 8.63 -19.54
N ASP A 146 -0.40 9.29 -19.52
CA ASP A 146 -0.17 10.53 -20.26
C ASP A 146 -0.03 10.24 -21.77
N PRO A 147 -0.98 10.70 -22.63
CA PRO A 147 -0.97 10.39 -24.06
C PRO A 147 0.21 11.01 -24.81
N THR A 148 0.90 11.99 -24.22
CA THR A 148 2.06 12.64 -24.82
C THR A 148 3.36 11.88 -24.60
N ILE A 149 3.34 10.85 -23.73
CA ILE A 149 4.52 10.06 -23.36
C ILE A 149 4.46 8.70 -24.02
N LYS A 150 5.57 8.31 -24.65
CA LYS A 150 5.66 6.99 -25.31
C LYS A 150 5.86 5.90 -24.26
N ASN A 151 4.98 4.90 -24.24
CA ASN A 151 5.10 3.74 -23.35
C ASN A 151 6.46 3.02 -23.47
N SER A 152 7.04 2.96 -24.68
CA SER A 152 8.35 2.36 -24.91
C SER A 152 9.49 3.06 -24.17
N GLN A 153 9.39 4.39 -23.95
CA GLN A 153 10.34 5.14 -23.13
C GLN A 153 10.25 4.70 -21.67
N ILE A 154 9.04 4.55 -21.15
CA ILE A 154 8.78 4.14 -19.76
C ILE A 154 9.28 2.71 -19.54
N GLU A 155 9.01 1.80 -20.48
CA GLU A 155 9.48 0.40 -20.41
C GLU A 155 11.00 0.31 -20.38
N LYS A 156 11.70 1.12 -21.19
CA LYS A 156 13.16 1.20 -21.18
C LYS A 156 13.69 1.64 -19.82
N ILE A 157 13.11 2.69 -19.25
CA ILE A 157 13.47 3.18 -17.91
C ILE A 157 13.20 2.11 -16.84
N GLN A 158 12.02 1.46 -16.88
CA GLN A 158 11.69 0.37 -15.94
C GLN A 158 12.70 -0.78 -16.01
N LYS A 159 13.13 -1.16 -17.22
CA LYS A 159 14.16 -2.19 -17.41
C LYS A 159 15.50 -1.76 -16.81
N GLN A 160 15.95 -0.54 -17.09
CA GLN A 160 17.20 0.01 -16.54
C GLN A 160 17.17 0.06 -15.01
N LEU A 161 16.08 0.54 -14.41
CA LEU A 161 15.92 0.58 -12.96
C LEU A 161 15.98 -0.81 -12.34
N LYS A 162 15.33 -1.81 -12.97
CA LYS A 162 15.36 -3.20 -12.49
C LYS A 162 16.76 -3.81 -12.57
N GLU A 163 17.51 -3.51 -13.64
CA GLU A 163 18.91 -3.95 -13.79
C GLU A 163 19.82 -3.32 -12.74
N GLN A 164 19.64 -2.02 -12.45
CA GLN A 164 20.38 -1.34 -11.38
C GLN A 164 20.04 -1.93 -10.01
N GLN A 165 18.76 -2.13 -9.72
CA GLN A 165 18.31 -2.74 -8.46
C GLN A 165 18.87 -4.15 -8.28
N ALA A 166 18.92 -4.97 -9.35
CA ALA A 166 19.50 -6.30 -9.28
C ALA A 166 21.00 -6.28 -8.93
N LYS A 167 21.76 -5.30 -9.43
CA LYS A 167 23.18 -5.11 -9.07
C LYS A 167 23.33 -4.72 -7.60
N ASP A 168 22.54 -3.75 -7.14
CA ASP A 168 22.57 -3.29 -5.76
C ASP A 168 22.16 -4.41 -4.79
N ASP A 169 21.14 -5.19 -5.14
CA ASP A 169 20.70 -6.35 -4.39
C ASP A 169 21.79 -7.42 -4.32
N GLN A 170 22.48 -7.71 -5.42
CA GLN A 170 23.60 -8.65 -5.44
C GLN A 170 24.74 -8.19 -4.53
N TYR A 171 25.07 -6.89 -4.56
CA TYR A 171 26.04 -6.31 -3.65
C TYR A 171 25.59 -6.45 -2.19
N ARG A 172 24.36 -6.06 -1.85
CA ARG A 172 23.85 -6.18 -0.47
C ARG A 172 23.82 -7.63 0.02
N LYS A 173 23.41 -8.59 -0.82
CA LYS A 173 23.47 -10.03 -0.51
C LYS A 173 24.88 -10.51 -0.17
N SER A 174 25.91 -9.94 -0.82
CA SER A 174 27.30 -10.28 -0.51
C SER A 174 27.80 -9.73 0.83
N GLN A 175 27.20 -8.63 1.31
CA GLN A 175 27.60 -7.93 2.53
C GLN A 175 26.74 -8.29 3.76
N LEU A 176 25.51 -8.75 3.53
CA LEU A 176 24.51 -8.96 4.58
C LEU A 176 23.95 -10.38 4.50
N ALA A 177 24.24 -11.19 5.53
CA ALA A 177 23.91 -12.61 5.58
C ALA A 177 22.42 -12.95 5.42
N HIS A 178 21.52 -12.03 5.76
CA HIS A 178 20.06 -12.24 5.74
C HIS A 178 19.31 -11.19 4.91
N TYR A 179 19.98 -10.58 3.91
CA TYR A 179 19.32 -9.60 3.05
C TYR A 179 18.23 -10.24 2.17
N GLN A 180 17.04 -9.65 2.23
CA GLN A 180 15.95 -9.94 1.32
C GLN A 180 15.61 -8.68 0.50
N PRO A 181 15.62 -8.75 -0.83
CA PRO A 181 15.32 -7.60 -1.66
C PRO A 181 13.82 -7.28 -1.61
N LEU A 182 13.50 -5.99 -1.46
CA LEU A 182 12.15 -5.47 -1.59
C LEU A 182 11.96 -4.93 -3.01
N ASN A 183 11.20 -5.67 -3.83
CA ASN A 183 10.98 -5.33 -5.24
C ASN A 183 9.54 -4.87 -5.44
N TYR A 184 9.35 -3.56 -5.63
CA TYR A 184 8.06 -3.01 -6.01
C TYR A 184 7.71 -3.39 -7.44
N LYS A 185 6.50 -3.94 -7.62
CA LYS A 185 5.99 -4.30 -8.94
C LYS A 185 5.46 -3.04 -9.65
N PRO A 186 5.61 -2.96 -10.98
CA PRO A 186 4.90 -1.97 -11.77
C PRO A 186 3.40 -2.03 -11.49
N VAL A 187 2.77 -0.87 -11.31
CA VAL A 187 1.37 -0.77 -10.95
C VAL A 187 0.72 0.41 -11.68
N SER A 188 -0.55 0.29 -12.02
CA SER A 188 -1.33 1.44 -12.51
C SER A 188 -1.93 2.20 -11.32
N PRO A 189 -2.08 3.54 -11.41
CA PRO A 189 -2.75 4.35 -10.39
C PRO A 189 -4.11 3.78 -9.96
N ASN A 190 -4.94 3.37 -10.92
CA ASN A 190 -6.28 2.84 -10.64
C ASN A 190 -6.23 1.53 -9.83
N TYR A 191 -5.40 0.58 -10.24
CA TYR A 191 -5.25 -0.68 -9.51
C TYR A 191 -4.68 -0.44 -8.10
N TYR A 192 -3.70 0.46 -8.00
CA TYR A 192 -3.08 0.78 -6.71
C TYR A 192 -4.09 1.36 -5.74
N LEU A 193 -4.84 2.38 -6.15
CA LEU A 193 -5.83 3.05 -5.31
C LEU A 193 -6.97 2.11 -4.89
N LYS A 194 -7.45 1.24 -5.78
CA LYS A 194 -8.44 0.20 -5.42
C LYS A 194 -7.90 -0.79 -4.40
N THR A 195 -6.59 -1.07 -4.43
CA THR A 195 -5.95 -1.95 -3.44
C THR A 195 -5.73 -1.22 -2.12
N ALA A 196 -5.11 -0.04 -2.16
CA ALA A 196 -4.75 0.77 -1.00
C ALA A 196 -5.97 1.29 -0.23
N PHE A 197 -7.10 1.48 -0.91
CA PHE A 197 -8.35 1.93 -0.34
C PHE A 197 -9.49 0.92 -0.58
N SER A 198 -9.19 -0.38 -0.60
CA SER A 198 -10.24 -1.41 -0.66
C SER A 198 -11.28 -1.24 0.46
N ASP A 199 -12.50 -1.76 0.27
CA ASP A 199 -13.60 -1.63 1.25
C ASP A 199 -13.19 -2.04 2.69
N ALA A 200 -12.35 -3.06 2.80
CA ALA A 200 -11.82 -3.52 4.08
C ALA A 200 -10.92 -2.46 4.73
N ILE A 201 -10.07 -1.79 3.94
CA ILE A 201 -9.20 -0.72 4.44
C ILE A 201 -10.03 0.53 4.72
N MET A 202 -10.95 0.91 3.82
CA MET A 202 -11.86 2.05 4.02
C MET A 202 -12.68 1.92 5.31
N THR A 203 -13.15 0.71 5.63
CA THR A 203 -13.85 0.44 6.89
C THR A 203 -13.01 0.78 8.12
N VAL A 204 -11.71 0.51 8.06
CA VAL A 204 -10.78 0.82 9.14
C VAL A 204 -10.40 2.31 9.16
N LEU A 205 -10.12 2.90 7.99
CA LEU A 205 -9.75 4.32 7.87
C LEU A 205 -10.88 5.27 8.28
N TYR A 206 -12.14 4.84 8.20
CA TYR A 206 -13.32 5.60 8.58
C TYR A 206 -14.13 4.91 9.69
N ALA A 207 -13.47 4.13 10.55
CA ALA A 207 -14.13 3.33 11.58
C ALA A 207 -15.04 4.15 12.50
N ARG A 208 -14.62 5.36 12.87
CA ARG A 208 -15.34 6.26 13.80
C ARG A 208 -16.05 7.42 13.08
N ASP A 209 -16.21 7.32 11.76
CA ASP A 209 -16.93 8.31 10.97
C ASP A 209 -18.42 7.96 10.87
N GLU A 210 -19.26 8.71 11.58
CA GLU A 210 -20.71 8.41 11.69
C GLU A 210 -21.41 8.45 10.32
N ASP A 211 -21.03 9.37 9.44
CA ASP A 211 -21.62 9.50 8.12
C ASP A 211 -21.28 8.29 7.25
N TYR A 212 -20.01 7.87 7.26
CA TYR A 212 -19.58 6.67 6.55
C TYR A 212 -20.31 5.42 7.05
N GLN A 213 -20.41 5.23 8.37
CA GLN A 213 -21.09 4.07 8.94
C GLN A 213 -22.58 4.05 8.57
N ARG A 214 -23.26 5.21 8.61
CA ARG A 214 -24.66 5.33 8.16
C ARG A 214 -24.83 4.98 6.69
N GLN A 215 -23.97 5.50 5.81
CA GLN A 215 -24.03 5.22 4.37
C GLN A 215 -23.84 3.73 4.08
N ARG A 216 -22.86 3.07 4.73
CA ARG A 216 -22.62 1.63 4.60
C ARG A 216 -23.80 0.78 5.05
N GLN A 217 -24.39 1.11 6.21
CA GLN A 217 -25.59 0.41 6.69
C GLN A 217 -26.76 0.56 5.70
N ALA A 218 -26.99 1.77 5.19
CA ALA A 218 -28.04 2.01 4.20
C ALA A 218 -27.81 1.25 2.88
N GLN A 219 -26.56 1.13 2.42
CA GLN A 219 -26.21 0.32 1.24
C GLN A 219 -26.47 -1.17 1.48
N GLY A 220 -26.03 -1.70 2.64
CA GLY A 220 -26.27 -3.10 3.00
C GLY A 220 -27.75 -3.46 3.10
N LEU A 221 -28.57 -2.54 3.62
CA LEU A 221 -30.03 -2.70 3.62
C LEU A 221 -30.60 -2.77 2.20
N LYS A 222 -30.19 -1.86 1.31
CA LYS A 222 -30.62 -1.86 -0.11
C LYS A 222 -30.23 -3.14 -0.87
N GLU A 223 -29.02 -3.65 -0.65
CA GLU A 223 -28.58 -4.91 -1.27
C GLU A 223 -29.39 -6.10 -0.77
N THR A 224 -29.67 -6.13 0.54
CA THR A 224 -30.50 -7.16 1.15
C THR A 224 -31.92 -7.12 0.61
N GLU A 225 -32.52 -5.93 0.52
CA GLU A 225 -33.84 -5.71 -0.10
C GLU A 225 -33.87 -6.18 -1.56
N TRP A 226 -32.82 -5.87 -2.33
CA TRP A 226 -32.71 -6.28 -3.72
C TRP A 226 -32.62 -7.80 -3.87
N GLU A 227 -31.80 -8.48 -3.07
CA GLU A 227 -31.70 -9.95 -3.07
C GLU A 227 -33.01 -10.62 -2.61
N MET A 228 -33.72 -10.04 -1.64
CA MET A 228 -35.05 -10.52 -1.24
C MET A 228 -36.07 -10.38 -2.37
N ALA A 229 -36.11 -9.24 -3.06
CA ALA A 229 -36.99 -9.01 -4.20
C ALA A 229 -36.64 -9.90 -5.40
N LYS A 230 -35.36 -10.22 -5.59
CA LYS A 230 -34.90 -11.17 -6.62
C LYS A 230 -35.33 -12.61 -6.30
N LYS A 231 -35.19 -13.05 -5.04
CA LYS A 231 -35.68 -14.36 -4.59
C LYS A 231 -37.20 -14.48 -4.71
N GLN A 232 -37.96 -13.46 -4.31
CA GLN A 232 -39.42 -13.45 -4.46
C GLN A 232 -39.85 -13.61 -5.93
N ARG A 233 -39.19 -12.89 -6.85
CA ARG A 233 -39.43 -13.04 -8.29
C ARG A 233 -39.14 -14.45 -8.81
N GLN A 234 -38.06 -15.07 -8.34
CA GLN A 234 -37.71 -16.46 -8.71
C GLN A 234 -38.71 -17.49 -8.17
N HIS A 235 -39.23 -17.31 -6.95
CA HIS A 235 -40.26 -18.17 -6.39
C HIS A 235 -41.60 -18.03 -7.12
N GLN A 236 -41.98 -16.82 -7.52
CA GLN A 236 -43.21 -16.58 -8.29
C GLN A 236 -43.15 -17.22 -9.69
N THR A 237 -42.01 -17.14 -10.38
CA THR A 237 -41.84 -17.81 -11.69
C THR A 237 -41.80 -19.33 -11.55
N ARG A 238 -41.16 -19.87 -10.51
CA ARG A 238 -41.10 -21.32 -10.27
C ARG A 238 -42.47 -21.93 -9.93
N ASN A 239 -43.26 -21.29 -9.08
CA ASN A 239 -44.62 -21.74 -8.76
C ASN A 239 -45.57 -21.67 -9.98
N ARG A 240 -45.33 -20.74 -10.91
CA ARG A 240 -46.10 -20.64 -12.17
C ARG A 240 -45.79 -21.77 -13.16
N HIS A 241 -44.64 -22.44 -13.02
CA HIS A 241 -44.28 -23.63 -13.82
C HIS A 241 -44.70 -24.95 -13.16
N GLU A 242 -44.90 -24.99 -11.83
CA GLU A 242 -45.39 -26.18 -11.12
C GLU A 242 -46.92 -26.30 -11.13
N ASP A 243 -47.66 -25.18 -11.19
CA ASP A 243 -49.14 -25.16 -11.23
C ASP A 243 -49.72 -25.33 -12.67
N GLY A 244 -48.85 -25.48 -13.67
CA GLY A 244 -49.20 -25.81 -15.06
C GLY A 244 -49.26 -27.31 -15.37
N GLY A 245 -49.10 -28.16 -14.35
CA GLY A 245 -49.31 -29.60 -14.45
C GLY A 245 -50.80 -29.90 -14.54
N MET A 246 -51.27 -30.25 -15.73
CA MET A 246 -52.64 -30.67 -16.01
C MET A 246 -53.16 -31.66 -14.96
N HIS A 247 -54.19 -31.25 -14.21
CA HIS A 247 -55.20 -32.18 -13.74
C HIS A 247 -55.98 -32.67 -14.97
N LEU A 248 -55.73 -33.92 -15.36
CA LEU A 248 -56.58 -34.72 -16.25
C LEU A 248 -57.65 -35.43 -15.41
#